data_AF-A0A4Q5PIC4-F1
#
_entry.id   AF-A0A4Q5PIC4-F1
#
_cell.length_a   1.000
_cell.length_b   1.000
_cell.length_c   1.000
_cell.angle_alpha   90.00
_cell.angle_beta   90.00
_cell.angle_gamma   90.00
#
_symmetry.space_group_name_H-M   'P 1'
#
loop_
_entity.id
_entity.type
_entity.pdbx_description
1 polymer ?
#
loop_
_entity_poly.entity_id
_entity_poly.type
_entity_poly.pdbx_seq_one_letter_code
_entity_poly.pdbx_strand_id
1 'polypeptide(L)' 'MKLTRYDTPIDIANNLATYLPKKIKRVLEPSVGKGELIEAVLSQINNDILEKVVCIDIDSIILNFFESRFKDIL' A
#
# COMPACT_ATOMS: atom_id res chain seq x y z
N MET A 1 13.30 -3.12 20.94
CA MET A 1 13.82 -1.88 20.32
C MET A 1 12.62 -1.04 19.93
N LYS A 2 12.55 0.24 20.31
CA LYS A 2 11.43 1.12 19.90
C LYS A 2 11.73 1.54 18.46
N LEU A 3 11.02 0.98 17.48
CA LEU A 3 11.17 1.38 16.09
C LEU A 3 10.56 2.77 15.93
N THR A 4 11.38 3.75 15.55
CA THR A 4 10.89 5.06 15.12
C THR A 4 10.16 4.85 13.80
N ARG A 5 8.88 5.21 13.76
CA ARG A 5 8.06 5.11 12.55
C ARG A 5 8.03 6.44 11.83
N TYR A 6 8.12 6.34 10.51
CA TYR A 6 7.97 7.46 9.60
C TYR A 6 6.77 7.14 8.71
N ASP A 7 5.77 8.01 8.72
CA ASP A 7 4.63 7.89 7.84
C ASP A 7 4.88 8.72 6.58
N THR A 8 4.46 8.22 5.42
CA THR A 8 4.41 9.02 4.20
C THR A 8 3.15 9.87 4.22
N PRO A 9 3.24 11.21 4.12
CA PRO A 9 2.06 12.05 3.98
C PRO A 9 1.23 11.67 2.75
N ILE A 10 -0.10 11.67 2.89
CA ILE A 10 -1.02 11.19 1.86
C ILE A 10 -0.91 11.97 0.53
N ASP A 11 -0.63 13.27 0.60
CA ASP A 11 -0.39 14.13 -0.56
C ASP A 11 0.87 13.71 -1.33
N ILE A 12 1.93 13.36 -0.61
CA ILE A 12 3.15 12.82 -1.22
C ILE A 12 2.89 11.45 -1.85
N ALA A 13 2.17 10.57 -1.15
CA ALA A 13 1.80 9.25 -1.68
C ALA A 13 0.99 9.36 -2.99
N ASN A 14 -0.02 10.23 -3.01
CA ASN A 14 -0.84 10.50 -4.19
C ASN A 14 -0.02 11.06 -5.35
N ASN A 15 0.87 12.01 -5.08
CA ASN A 15 1.75 12.59 -6.10
C ASN A 15 2.67 11.52 -6.71
N LEU A 16 3.29 10.66 -5.89
CA LEU A 16 4.13 9.57 -6.38
C LEU A 16 3.34 8.58 -7.25
N ALA A 17 2.11 8.23 -6.85
CA ALA A 17 1.27 7.31 -7.60
C ALA A 17 0.89 7.83 -9.00
N THR A 18 0.92 9.16 -9.25
CA THR A 18 0.66 9.71 -10.59
C THR A 18 1.69 9.32 -11.64
N TYR A 19 2.92 9.00 -11.21
CA TYR A 19 4.02 8.62 -12.10
C TYR A 19 4.06 7.11 -12.39
N LEU A 20 3.17 6.32 -11.76
CA LEU A 20 3.14 4.88 -11.95
C LEU A 20 2.45 4.48 -13.27
N PRO A 21 2.86 3.35 -13.88
CA PRO A 21 2.13 2.81 -15.01
C PRO A 21 0.71 2.42 -14.59
N LYS A 22 -0.28 2.79 -15.40
CA LYS A 22 -1.70 2.50 -15.13
C LYS A 22 -2.07 1.03 -15.25
N LYS A 23 -1.23 0.25 -15.94
CA LYS A 23 -1.45 -1.19 -16.18
C LYS A 23 -0.45 -2.01 -15.35
N ILE A 24 -0.82 -2.35 -14.12
CA ILE A 24 -0.02 -3.18 -13.23
C ILE A 24 -0.81 -4.46 -12.91
N LYS A 25 -0.19 -5.61 -13.17
CA LYS A 25 -0.79 -6.92 -12.85
C LYS A 25 -0.51 -7.39 -11.43
N ARG A 26 0.65 -7.01 -10.88
CA ARG A 26 1.12 -7.50 -9.58
C ARG A 26 1.82 -6.39 -8.83
N VAL A 27 1.46 -6.23 -7.56
CA VAL A 27 2.07 -5.26 -6.66
C VAL A 27 2.70 -5.98 -5.48
N LEU A 28 3.90 -5.55 -5.11
CA LEU A 28 4.58 -5.92 -3.87
C LEU A 28 4.89 -4.63 -3.12
N GLU A 29 4.34 -4.50 -1.92
CA GLU A 29 4.61 -3.38 -1.00
C GLU A 29 5.38 -3.91 0.21
N PRO A 30 6.72 -3.75 0.25
CA PRO A 30 7.53 -4.09 1.40
C PRO A 30 7.49 -2.97 2.45
N SER A 31 7.42 -3.34 3.74
CA SER A 31 7.29 -2.38 4.86
C SER A 31 6.02 -1.52 4.74
N VAL A 32 4.88 -2.18 4.49
CA VAL A 32 3.62 -1.52 4.13
C VAL A 32 3.14 -0.47 5.13
N GLY A 33 3.52 -0.59 6.41
CA GLY A 33 3.09 0.36 7.42
C GLY A 33 1.56 0.46 7.47
N LYS A 34 1.05 1.68 7.59
CA LYS A 34 -0.41 1.93 7.59
C LYS A 34 -1.06 1.83 6.21
N GLY A 35 -0.28 1.69 5.13
CA GLY A 35 -0.80 1.49 3.78
C GLY A 35 -1.00 2.74 2.92
N GLU A 36 -0.50 3.92 3.32
CA GLU A 36 -0.73 5.18 2.58
C GLU A 36 -0.26 5.11 1.11
N LEU A 37 0.90 4.49 0.86
CA LEU A 37 1.42 4.31 -0.50
C LEU A 37 0.57 3.33 -1.30
N ILE A 38 0.30 2.14 -0.76
CA ILE A 38 -0.45 1.13 -1.50
C ILE A 38 -1.89 1.58 -1.79
N GLU A 39 -2.54 2.32 -0.89
CA GLU A 39 -3.84 2.92 -1.14
C GLU A 39 -3.79 3.91 -2.31
N ALA A 40 -2.80 4.82 -2.31
CA ALA A 40 -2.61 5.76 -3.40
C ALA A 40 -2.37 5.03 -4.73
N VAL A 41 -1.59 3.96 -4.75
CA VAL A 41 -1.36 3.14 -5.95
C VAL A 41 -2.66 2.49 -6.43
N LEU A 42 -3.38 1.79 -5.56
CA LEU A 42 -4.60 1.05 -5.90
C LEU A 42 -5.72 1.97 -6.40
N SER A 43 -5.77 3.21 -5.90
CA SER A 43 -6.73 4.21 -6.38
C SER A 43 -6.45 4.69 -7.82
N GLN A 44 -5.24 4.48 -8.33
CA GLN A 44 -4.77 5.04 -9.59
C GLN A 44 -4.51 4.03 -10.71
N ILE A 45 -4.41 2.74 -10.39
CA ILE A 45 -4.16 1.68 -11.37
C ILE A 45 -5.48 1.09 -11.89
N ASN A 46 -5.43 0.43 -13.05
CA ASN A 46 -6.56 -0.32 -13.55
C ASN A 46 -6.70 -1.65 -12.80
N ASN A 47 -7.72 -1.76 -11.94
CA ASN A 47 -8.02 -2.96 -11.16
C ASN A 47 -8.50 -4.15 -12.00
N ASP A 48 -9.00 -3.94 -13.22
CA ASP A 48 -9.50 -5.03 -14.09
C ASP A 48 -8.40 -6.03 -14.49
N ILE A 49 -7.14 -5.60 -14.47
CA ILE A 49 -5.99 -6.45 -14.81
C ILE A 49 -5.13 -6.82 -13.60
N LEU A 50 -5.48 -6.33 -12.41
CA LEU A 50 -4.75 -6.58 -11.19
C LEU A 50 -5.00 -8.03 -10.74
N GLU A 51 -3.95 -8.84 -10.75
CA GLU A 51 -4.01 -10.26 -10.39
C GLU A 51 -3.64 -10.50 -8.92
N LYS A 52 -2.73 -9.69 -8.37
CA LYS A 52 -2.20 -9.93 -7.02
C LYS A 52 -1.60 -8.69 -6.37
N VAL A 53 -1.90 -8.50 -5.09
CA VAL A 53 -1.21 -7.55 -4.22
C VAL A 53 -0.60 -8.33 -3.06
N VAL A 54 0.66 -8.06 -2.75
CA VAL A 54 1.35 -8.64 -1.60
C VAL A 54 1.89 -7.51 -0.75
N CYS A 55 1.38 -7.40 0.47
CA CYS A 55 1.84 -6.43 1.46
C CYS A 55 2.61 -7.18 2.54
N ILE A 56 3.80 -6.69 2.87
CA ILE A 56 4.67 -7.31 3.87
C ILE A 56 5.07 -6.24 4.89
N ASP A 57 5.00 -6.58 6.17
CA ASP A 57 5.62 -5.80 7.24
C ASP A 57 6.28 -6.75 8.24
N ILE A 58 7.31 -6.25 8.93
CA ILE A 58 7.95 -6.99 10.02
C ILE A 58 7.14 -6.88 11.32
N ASP A 59 6.28 -5.86 11.42
CA ASP A 59 5.47 -5.56 12.58
C ASP A 59 4.06 -6.16 12.43
N SER A 60 3.81 -7.25 13.15
CA SER A 60 2.52 -7.94 13.11
C SER A 60 1.34 -7.11 13.60
N ILE A 61 1.58 -6.12 14.49
CA ILE A 61 0.53 -5.22 14.96
C ILE A 61 0.06 -4.32 13.81
N ILE A 62 1.01 -3.87 12.99
CA ILE A 62 0.71 -3.11 11.78
C ILE A 62 -0.02 -3.96 10.76
N LEU A 63 0.39 -5.21 10.53
CA LEU A 63 -0.32 -6.09 9.61
C LEU A 63 -1.77 -6.32 10.03
N ASN A 64 -2.03 -6.50 11.33
CA ASN A 64 -3.41 -6.62 11.83
C ASN A 64 -4.24 -5.34 11.61
N PHE A 65 -3.63 -4.16 11.82
CA PHE A 65 -4.28 -2.88 11.53
C PHE A 65 -4.56 -2.73 10.02
N PHE A 66 -3.57 -3.06 9.20
CA PHE A 66 -3.65 -3.00 7.75
C PHE A 66 -4.75 -3.93 7.22
N GLU A 67 -4.78 -5.19 7.67
CA GLU A 67 -5.81 -6.16 7.30
C GLU A 67 -7.20 -5.65 7.65
N SER A 68 -7.37 -5.03 8.83
CA SER A 68 -8.66 -4.42 9.20
C SER A 68 -9.04 -3.23 8.31
N ARG A 69 -8.10 -2.43 7.83
CA ARG A 69 -8.35 -1.25 7.00
C ARG A 69 -8.65 -1.61 5.54
N PHE A 70 -7.95 -2.62 5.01
CA PHE A 70 -7.99 -2.98 3.59
C PHE A 70 -8.85 -4.20 3.28
N LYS A 71 -9.57 -4.75 4.26
CA LYS A 71 -10.40 -5.96 4.13
C LYS A 71 -11.37 -5.96 2.95
N ASP A 72 -11.89 -4.79 2.58
CA ASP A 72 -12.88 -4.64 1.50
C ASP A 72 -12.24 -4.20 0.16
N ILE A 73 -10.92 -3.95 0.16
CA ILE A 73 -10.16 -3.43 -0.99
C ILE A 73 -9.23 -4.51 -1.57
N LEU A 74 -8.66 -5.36 -0.72
CA LEU A 74 -7.67 -6.39 -1.04
C LEU A 74 -8.21 -7.80 -0.73
#